data_AF-W1YIC8-F1
#
_entry.id   AF-W1YIC8-F1
#
_cell.length_a   1.000
_cell.length_b   1.000
_cell.length_c   1.000
_cell.angle_alpha   90.00
_cell.angle_beta   90.00
_cell.angle_gamma   90.00
#
_symmetry.space_group_name_H-M   'P 1'
#
loop_
_entity.id
_entity.type
_entity.pdbx_description
1 polymer ?
#
loop_
_entity_poly.entity_id
_entity_poly.type
_entity_poly.pdbx_seq_one_letter_code
_entity_poly.pdbx_strand_id
1 'polypeptide(L)' 'MKFSNGYWPALEGYQVEKAGGLLDLGPTTDDGATALRAYAPVRPVTGRGDTLNNPLLTATFTAVADGGIKVSLVDRKS' A
#
# COMPACT_ATOMS: atom_id res chain seq x y z
N MET A 1 9.37 -3.14 16.92
CA MET A 1 10.11 -4.26 16.28
C MET A 1 11.11 -3.70 15.28
N LYS A 2 12.23 -4.38 15.05
CA LYS A 2 13.26 -3.98 14.09
C LYS A 2 13.30 -4.99 12.95
N PHE A 3 13.16 -4.52 11.71
CA PHE A 3 13.17 -5.35 10.48
C PHE A 3 14.31 -4.98 9.53
N SER A 4 15.14 -3.99 9.89
CA SER A 4 16.37 -3.61 9.18
C SER A 4 17.62 -4.01 9.99
N ASN A 5 18.75 -4.18 9.31
CA ASN A 5 20.05 -4.46 9.92
C ASN A 5 21.09 -3.38 9.55
N GLY A 6 20.78 -2.13 9.90
CA GLY A 6 21.53 -0.96 9.44
C GLY A 6 20.89 -0.36 8.19
N TYR A 7 21.67 0.39 7.40
CA TYR A 7 21.14 1.07 6.21
C TYR A 7 20.92 0.12 5.02
N TRP A 8 21.75 -0.90 4.88
CA TRP A 8 21.82 -1.73 3.66
C TRP A 8 20.96 -2.99 3.68
N PRO A 9 20.97 -3.83 4.74
CA PRO A 9 20.26 -5.10 4.73
C PRO A 9 18.94 -5.04 5.49
N ALA A 10 17.98 -5.85 5.05
CA ALA A 10 16.91 -6.32 5.92
C ALA A 10 17.48 -7.20 7.06
N LEU A 11 16.74 -7.34 8.14
CA LEU A 11 17.07 -8.29 9.19
C LEU A 11 16.96 -9.73 8.66
N GLU A 12 17.86 -10.62 9.08
CA GLU A 12 17.83 -12.03 8.67
C GLU A 12 16.47 -12.68 8.98
N GLY A 13 15.97 -13.49 8.05
CA GLY A 13 14.65 -14.12 8.14
C GLY A 13 13.48 -13.23 7.72
N TYR A 14 13.71 -11.95 7.40
CA TYR A 14 12.68 -11.05 6.87
C TYR A 14 12.80 -10.89 5.35
N GLN A 15 11.65 -10.98 4.68
CA GLN A 15 11.44 -10.49 3.33
C GLN A 15 10.59 -9.22 3.42
N VAL A 16 11.16 -8.08 3.04
CA VAL A 16 10.48 -6.78 3.15
C VAL A 16 9.93 -6.40 1.77
N GLU A 17 8.61 -6.45 1.64
CA GLU A 17 7.90 -5.94 0.48
C GLU A 17 7.38 -4.53 0.77
N LYS A 18 7.46 -3.66 -0.24
CA LYS A 18 7.00 -2.26 -0.15
C LYS A 18 6.29 -1.88 -1.44
N ALA A 19 5.38 -0.92 -1.37
CA ALA A 19 4.78 -0.33 -2.56
C ALA A 19 5.88 0.15 -3.52
N GLY A 20 5.90 -0.40 -4.72
CA GLY A 20 6.85 -0.07 -5.79
C GLY A 20 6.29 0.91 -6.82
N GLY A 21 4.99 1.22 -6.76
CA GLY A 21 4.34 2.18 -7.64
C GLY A 21 2.85 2.35 -7.33
N LEU A 22 2.17 3.14 -8.16
CA LEU A 22 0.72 3.33 -8.15
C LEU A 22 0.14 2.66 -9.40
N LEU A 23 -0.75 1.69 -9.22
CA LEU A 23 -1.48 1.08 -10.32
C LEU A 23 -2.76 1.86 -10.64
N ASP A 24 -3.51 2.22 -9.61
CA ASP A 24 -4.77 2.95 -9.75
C ASP A 24 -5.09 3.76 -8.49
N LEU A 25 -5.85 4.85 -8.66
CA LEU A 25 -6.30 5.75 -7.61
C LEU A 25 -7.71 6.25 -7.93
N GLY A 26 -8.63 6.10 -6.98
CA GLY A 26 -10.00 6.58 -7.17
C GLY A 26 -10.66 7.05 -5.89
N PRO A 27 -11.74 7.85 -6.00
CA PRO A 27 -12.58 8.22 -4.88
C PRO A 27 -13.28 7.00 -4.28
N THR A 28 -13.49 7.03 -2.98
CA THR A 28 -14.26 6.02 -2.24
C THR A 28 -14.91 6.67 -1.01
N THR A 29 -15.62 5.86 -0.23
CA THR A 29 -16.14 6.24 1.09
C THR A 29 -15.62 5.27 2.14
N ASP A 30 -15.30 5.79 3.32
CA ASP A 30 -14.83 5.01 4.46
C ASP A 30 -15.52 5.54 5.73
N ASP A 31 -16.33 4.69 6.36
CA ASP A 31 -17.22 5.06 7.48
C ASP A 31 -18.08 6.32 7.22
N GLY A 32 -18.55 6.50 5.98
CA GLY A 32 -19.38 7.64 5.57
C GLY A 32 -18.60 8.93 5.27
N ALA A 33 -17.28 8.94 5.44
CA ALA A 33 -16.42 10.06 5.07
C ALA A 33 -15.85 9.92 3.66
N THR A 34 -15.53 11.06 3.03
CA THR A 34 -14.83 11.11 1.75
C THR A 34 -13.42 10.54 1.87
N ALA A 35 -13.07 9.64 0.96
CA ALA A 35 -11.77 8.98 0.96
C ALA A 35 -11.24 8.79 -0.46
N LEU A 36 -9.93 8.49 -0.55
CA LEU A 36 -9.26 8.01 -1.75
C LEU A 36 -8.75 6.60 -1.50
N ARG A 37 -8.92 5.70 -2.47
CA ARG A 37 -8.35 4.35 -2.46
C ARG A 37 -7.29 4.24 -3.54
N ALA A 38 -6.07 3.87 -3.12
CA ALA A 38 -4.95 3.59 -4.00
C ALA A 38 -4.66 2.08 -4.02
N TYR A 39 -4.38 1.56 -5.21
CA TYR A 39 -3.88 0.21 -5.42
C TYR A 39 -2.39 0.30 -5.77
N ALA A 40 -1.54 -0.19 -4.88
CA ALA A 40 -0.10 -0.01 -4.94
C ALA A 40 0.63 -1.37 -5.01
N PRO A 41 1.05 -1.81 -6.20
CA PRO A 41 1.73 -3.09 -6.35
C PRO A 41 3.15 -3.03 -5.79
N VAL A 42 3.68 -4.18 -5.35
CA VAL A 42 5.06 -4.27 -4.84
C VAL A 42 6.09 -4.12 -5.95
N ARG A 43 5.81 -4.70 -7.13
CA ARG A 43 6.59 -4.47 -8.36
C ARG A 43 5.81 -3.54 -9.31
N PRO A 44 6.46 -2.57 -9.99
CA PRO A 44 5.79 -1.74 -10.98
C PRO A 44 5.08 -2.57 -12.04
N VAL A 45 3.89 -2.12 -12.46
CA VAL A 45 3.09 -2.76 -13.51
C VAL A 45 3.21 -1.91 -14.77
N THR A 46 3.84 -2.46 -15.81
CA THR A 46 4.03 -1.82 -17.11
C THR A 46 3.20 -2.48 -18.21
N GLY A 47 2.78 -3.73 -18.00
CA GLY A 47 1.86 -4.46 -18.85
C GLY A 47 1.07 -5.50 -18.08
N ARG A 48 0.15 -6.18 -18.79
CA ARG A 48 -0.78 -7.15 -18.18
C ARG A 48 -0.07 -8.34 -17.52
N GLY A 49 1.09 -8.76 -18.01
CA GLY A 49 1.85 -9.86 -17.40
C GLY A 49 2.31 -9.54 -15.98
N ASP A 50 2.56 -8.27 -15.67
CA ASP A 50 3.11 -7.83 -14.38
C ASP A 50 2.07 -7.88 -13.25
N THR A 51 0.79 -8.05 -13.58
CA THR A 51 -0.29 -8.19 -12.58
C THR A 51 -0.36 -9.61 -11.99
N LEU A 52 0.38 -10.56 -12.55
CA LEU A 52 0.42 -11.94 -12.07
C LEU A 52 1.47 -12.08 -10.96
N ASN A 53 1.09 -12.77 -9.86
CA ASN A 53 1.99 -13.06 -8.73
C ASN A 53 2.68 -11.82 -8.13
N ASN A 54 2.02 -10.66 -8.20
CA ASN A 54 2.51 -9.39 -7.69
C ASN A 54 1.62 -8.95 -6.53
N PRO A 55 2.14 -8.92 -5.28
CA PRO A 55 1.36 -8.47 -4.14
C PRO A 55 0.84 -7.05 -4.36
N LEU A 56 -0.39 -6.79 -3.90
CA LEU A 56 -1.09 -5.53 -4.09
C LEU A 56 -1.51 -4.96 -2.75
N LEU A 57 -0.87 -3.86 -2.36
CA LEU A 57 -1.27 -3.11 -1.18
C LEU A 57 -2.48 -2.24 -1.54
N THR A 58 -3.50 -2.25 -0.69
CA THR A 58 -4.61 -1.31 -0.78
C THR A 58 -4.44 -0.24 0.30
N ALA A 59 -4.24 1.01 -0.11
CA ALA A 59 -4.20 2.15 0.78
C ALA A 59 -5.51 2.92 0.71
N THR A 60 -6.13 3.22 1.86
CA THR A 60 -7.29 4.13 1.93
C THR A 60 -6.92 5.36 2.76
N PHE A 61 -7.12 6.54 2.17
CA PHE A 61 -6.85 7.84 2.78
C PHE A 61 -8.19 8.54 3.04
N THR A 62 -8.54 8.73 4.31
CA THR A 62 -9.87 9.24 4.72
C THR A 62 -9.70 10.58 5.42
N ALA A 63 -10.43 11.61 4.98
CA ALA A 63 -10.43 12.92 5.63
C ALA A 63 -11.30 12.88 6.88
N VAL A 64 -10.69 12.78 8.06
CA VAL A 64 -11.40 12.58 9.33
C VAL A 64 -11.59 13.87 10.14
N ALA A 65 -10.78 14.89 9.85
CA ALA A 65 -10.87 16.24 10.43
C ALA A 65 -10.12 17.23 9.51
N ASP A 66 -10.25 18.53 9.77
CA ASP A 66 -9.45 19.55 9.07
C ASP A 66 -7.95 19.30 9.31
N GLY A 67 -7.17 19.21 8.23
CA GLY A 67 -5.75 18.83 8.26
C GLY A 67 -5.44 17.39 8.67
N GLY A 68 -6.44 16.55 8.98
CA GLY A 68 -6.27 15.19 9.49
C GLY A 68 -6.65 14.10 8.48
N ILE A 69 -5.67 13.28 8.09
CA ILE A 69 -5.89 12.14 7.17
C ILE A 69 -5.63 10.82 7.90
N LYS A 70 -6.66 9.97 7.99
CA LYS A 70 -6.52 8.57 8.39
C LYS A 70 -5.95 7.77 7.22
N VAL A 71 -4.94 6.95 7.47
CA VAL A 71 -4.34 6.06 6.47
C VAL A 71 -4.53 4.61 6.91
N SER A 72 -5.22 3.82 6.09
CA SER A 72 -5.34 2.37 6.26
C SER A 72 -4.54 1.67 5.17
N LEU A 73 -3.65 0.77 5.55
CA LEU A 73 -2.86 -0.06 4.64
C LEU A 73 -3.19 -1.52 4.90
N VAL A 74 -3.64 -2.20 3.85
CA VAL A 74 -4.00 -3.62 3.92
C VAL A 74 -3.25 -4.37 2.82
N ASP A 75 -2.45 -5.36 3.23
CA ASP A 75 -2.01 -6.45 2.36
C ASP A 75 -3.00 -7.61 2.52
N ARG A 76 -3.55 -8.11 1.41
CA ARG A 76 -4.57 -9.17 1.33
C ARG A 76 -5.77 -8.97 2.28
N LYS A 77 -6.92 -8.55 1.73
CA LYS A 77 -8.18 -8.62 2.49
C LYS A 77 -8.54 -10.10 2.73
N SER A 78 -8.52 -10.51 4.00
CA SER A 78 -9.15 -11.76 4.48
C SER A 78 -10.65 -11.73 4.26
#